data_AF-A0A821DI10-F1
#
_entry.id   AF-A0A821DI10-F1
#
_cell.length_a   1.000
_cell.length_b   1.000
_cell.length_c   1.000
_cell.angle_alpha   90.00
_cell.angle_beta   90.00
_cell.angle_gamma   90.00
#
_symmetry.space_group_name_H-M   'P 1'
#
loop_
_entity.id
_entity.type
_entity.pdbx_description
1 polymer ?
#
loop_
_entity_poly.entity_id
_entity_poly.type
_entity_poly.pdbx_seq_one_letter_code
_entity_poly.pdbx_strand_id
1 'polypeptide(L)'
;LSNFTITQVLKACAHMGDLQRGKIIHNLIASKTKNDIYVSATLIHLYAHCDDIASAQSLFDSTKNKTPAMYGIMMKGNASFKD
;
A
#
# COMPACT_ATOMS: atom_id res chain seq x y z
N LEU A 1 -16.75 -0.39 6.40
CA LEU A 1 -15.77 0.60 6.90
C LEU A 1 -15.62 1.75 5.91
N SER A 2 -15.41 2.97 6.41
CA SER A 2 -15.08 4.12 5.56
C SER A 2 -13.66 3.99 5.01
N ASN A 3 -13.38 4.65 3.89
CA ASN A 3 -12.04 4.63 3.29
C ASN A 3 -11.01 5.28 4.24
N PHE A 4 -11.41 6.31 5.00
CA PHE A 4 -10.58 6.89 6.05
C PHE A 4 -10.14 5.83 7.08
N THR A 5 -11.08 5.10 7.69
CA THR A 5 -10.75 4.07 8.69
C THR A 5 -9.84 3.00 8.10
N ILE A 6 -10.10 2.56 6.87
CA ILE A 6 -9.25 1.56 6.18
C ILE A 6 -7.81 2.08 6.05
N THR A 7 -7.62 3.32 5.62
CA THR A 7 -6.26 3.89 5.49
C THR A 7 -5.55 4.00 6.83
N GLN A 8 -6.25 4.33 7.92
CA GLN A 8 -5.64 4.39 9.26
C GLN A 8 -5.19 3.00 9.73
N VAL A 9 -6.02 1.97 9.55
CA VAL A 9 -5.67 0.60 9.94
C VAL A 9 -4.48 0.10 9.10
N LEU A 10 -4.50 0.32 7.78
CA LEU A 10 -3.38 -0.08 6.91
C LEU A 10 -2.07 0.65 7.26
N LYS A 11 -2.13 1.95 7.62
CA LYS A 11 -0.97 2.70 8.12
C LYS A 11 -0.43 2.12 9.42
N ALA A 12 -1.31 1.73 10.35
CA ALA A 12 -0.90 1.07 11.58
C ALA A 12 -0.20 -0.27 11.28
N CYS A 13 -0.77 -1.10 10.39
CA CYS A 13 -0.13 -2.35 9.95
C CYS A 13 1.25 -2.09 9.35
N ALA A 14 1.40 -1.07 8.50
CA ALA A 14 2.69 -0.70 7.92
C ALA A 14 3.69 -0.30 9.01
N HIS A 15 3.30 0.57 9.95
CA HIS A 15 4.17 1.01 11.03
C HIS A 15 4.62 -0.13 11.95
N MET A 16 3.78 -1.16 12.12
CA MET A 16 4.11 -2.36 12.89
C MET A 16 4.87 -3.42 12.08
N GLY A 17 5.09 -3.22 10.77
CA GLY A 17 5.63 -4.25 9.87
C GLY A 17 4.72 -5.49 9.72
N ASP A 18 3.43 -5.37 10.06
CA ASP A 18 2.49 -6.50 10.10
C ASP A 18 1.83 -6.72 8.72
N LEU A 19 2.61 -7.30 7.81
CA LEU A 19 2.18 -7.60 6.45
C LEU A 19 0.99 -8.57 6.41
N GLN A 20 0.94 -9.53 7.34
CA GLN A 20 -0.13 -10.54 7.37
C GLN A 20 -1.49 -9.90 7.63
N ARG A 21 -1.60 -9.05 8.66
CA ARG A 21 -2.84 -8.31 8.91
C ARG A 21 -3.18 -7.37 7.75
N GLY A 22 -2.17 -6.72 7.17
CA GLY A 22 -2.34 -5.90 5.99
C GLY A 22 -2.95 -6.64 4.78
N LYS A 23 -2.48 -7.87 4.50
CA LYS A 23 -3.02 -8.74 3.44
C LYS A 23 -4.46 -9.16 3.70
N ILE A 24 -4.81 -9.48 4.95
CA ILE A 24 -6.19 -9.80 5.34
C ILE A 24 -7.11 -8.61 5.03
N ILE A 25 -6.71 -7.39 5.42
CA ILE A 25 -7.48 -6.17 5.15
C ILE A 25 -7.59 -5.94 3.64
N HIS A 26 -6.49 -6.07 2.89
CA HIS A 26 -6.52 -5.90 1.44
C HIS A 26 -7.54 -6.85 0.78
N ASN A 27 -7.54 -8.13 1.15
CA ASN A 27 -8.50 -9.10 0.64
C ASN A 27 -9.95 -8.72 0.99
N LEU A 28 -10.19 -8.22 2.21
CA LEU A 28 -11.51 -7.77 2.64
C LEU A 28 -12.02 -6.54 1.87
N ILE A 29 -11.10 -5.68 1.40
CA ILE A 29 -11.43 -4.41 0.74
C ILE A 29 -11.05 -4.38 -0.76
N ALA A 30 -10.84 -5.54 -1.38
CA ALA A 30 -10.36 -5.65 -2.77
C ALA A 30 -11.22 -4.88 -3.79
N SER A 31 -12.54 -4.80 -3.57
CA SER A 31 -13.46 -4.03 -4.42
C SER A 31 -13.29 -2.51 -4.28
N LYS A 32 -12.79 -2.04 -3.14
CA LYS A 32 -12.53 -0.62 -2.84
C LYS A 32 -11.16 -0.17 -3.33
N THR A 33 -10.17 -1.06 -3.37
CA THR A 33 -8.81 -0.75 -3.80
C THR A 33 -8.79 -0.01 -5.13
N LYS A 34 -9.51 -0.52 -6.14
CA LYS A 34 -9.52 0.06 -7.50
C LYS A 34 -10.27 1.40 -7.63
N ASN A 35 -11.16 1.70 -6.67
CA ASN A 35 -12.06 2.85 -6.74
C ASN A 35 -11.60 4.03 -5.86
N ASP A 36 -10.62 3.82 -4.98
CA ASP A 36 -10.11 4.86 -4.10
C ASP A 36 -8.58 4.95 -4.16
N ILE A 37 -8.12 6.09 -4.65
CA ILE A 37 -6.70 6.41 -4.85
C ILE A 37 -5.92 6.45 -3.53
N TYR A 38 -6.54 6.87 -2.42
CA TYR A 38 -5.90 6.94 -1.11
C TYR A 38 -5.76 5.55 -0.48
N VAL A 39 -6.77 4.70 -0.65
CA VAL A 39 -6.70 3.28 -0.28
C VAL A 39 -5.59 2.59 -1.06
N SER A 40 -5.56 2.75 -2.39
CA SER A 40 -4.48 2.23 -3.24
C SER A 40 -3.10 2.72 -2.80
N ALA A 41 -2.93 4.03 -2.57
CA ALA A 41 -1.65 4.59 -2.14
C ALA A 41 -1.19 4.00 -0.79
N THR A 42 -2.13 3.81 0.13
CA THR A 42 -1.83 3.28 1.46
C THR A 42 -1.46 1.79 1.40
N LEU A 43 -2.11 1.01 0.53
CA LEU A 43 -1.72 -0.38 0.29
C LEU A 43 -0.33 -0.47 -0.33
N ILE A 44 -0.03 0.34 -1.34
CA ILE A 44 1.31 0.40 -1.95
C ILE A 44 2.36 0.73 -0.88
N HIS A 45 2.08 1.70 0.00
CA HIS A 45 2.94 2.03 1.14
C HIS A 45 3.13 0.85 2.10
N LEU A 46 2.04 0.17 2.48
CA LEU A 46 2.10 -1.01 3.35
C LEU A 46 3.02 -2.09 2.77
N TYR A 47 2.78 -2.48 1.51
CA TYR A 47 3.58 -3.52 0.84
C TYR A 47 5.03 -3.11 0.70
N ALA A 48 5.30 -1.87 0.29
CA ALA A 48 6.66 -1.36 0.15
C ALA A 48 7.41 -1.27 1.48
N HIS A 49 6.72 -0.90 2.57
CA HIS A 49 7.31 -0.78 3.89
C HIS A 49 7.56 -2.13 4.57
N CYS A 50 6.81 -3.17 4.18
CA CYS A 50 7.00 -4.54 4.69
C CYS A 50 7.80 -5.41 3.70
N ASP A 51 8.64 -4.79 2.86
CA ASP A 51 9.56 -5.43 1.91
C ASP A 51 8.91 -6.33 0.82
N ASP A 52 7.58 -6.29 0.67
CA ASP A 52 6.85 -6.98 -0.39
C ASP A 52 6.73 -6.07 -1.63
N ILE A 53 7.89 -5.69 -2.18
CA ILE A 53 8.01 -4.75 -3.30
C ILE A 53 7.27 -5.27 -4.55
N ALA A 54 7.26 -6.58 -4.76
CA ALA A 54 6.53 -7.19 -5.88
C ALA A 54 5.03 -6.88 -5.82
N SER A 55 4.41 -7.02 -4.64
CA SER A 55 2.99 -6.67 -4.45
C SER A 55 2.77 -5.16 -4.55
N ALA A 56 3.69 -4.34 -4.02
CA ALA A 56 3.62 -2.90 -4.13
C ALA A 56 3.65 -2.44 -5.60
N GLN A 57 4.57 -2.99 -6.40
CA GLN A 57 4.72 -2.72 -7.82
C GLN A 57 3.50 -3.17 -8.62
N SER A 58 2.98 -4.37 -8.36
CA SER A 58 1.77 -4.86 -9.03
C SER A 58 0.56 -3.95 -8.81
N LEU A 59 0.34 -3.51 -7.56
CA LEU A 59 -0.70 -2.54 -7.23
C LEU A 59 -0.47 -1.19 -7.89
N PHE A 60 0.77 -0.69 -7.84
CA PHE A 60 1.16 0.56 -8.49
C PHE A 60 0.84 0.51 -9.99
N ASP A 61 1.28 -0.52 -10.69
CA ASP A 61 1.07 -0.69 -12.14
C ASP A 61 -0.42 -0.76 -12.49
N SER A 62 -1.21 -1.49 -11.70
CA SER A 62 -2.66 -1.60 -11.89
C SER A 62 -3.45 -0.31 -11.60
N THR A 63 -2.84 0.65 -10.89
CA THR A 63 -3.48 1.92 -10.52
C THR A 63 -3.42 2.90 -11.70
N LYS A 64 -4.58 3.30 -12.25
CA LYS A 64 -4.65 4.23 -13.41
C LYS A 64 -4.24 5.66 -13.05
N ASN A 65 -4.77 6.19 -11.96
CA ASN A 65 -4.53 7.57 -11.52
C ASN A 65 -3.47 7.56 -10.41
N LYS A 66 -2.19 7.49 -10.78
CA LYS A 66 -1.09 7.48 -9.80
C LYS A 66 -0.88 8.87 -9.22
N THR A 67 -0.59 8.98 -7.92
CA THR A 67 -0.25 10.26 -7.28
C THR A 67 1.27 10.42 -7.14
N PRO A 68 1.80 11.65 -7.03
CA PRO A 68 3.22 11.88 -6.74
C PRO A 68 3.73 11.12 -5.51
N ALA A 69 2.88 10.96 -4.48
CA ALA A 69 3.21 10.19 -3.30
C ALA A 69 3.50 8.71 -3.62
N MET A 70 2.75 8.09 -4.53
CA MET A 70 2.97 6.70 -4.95
C MET A 70 4.34 6.51 -5.62
N TYR A 71 4.76 7.45 -6.47
CA TYR A 71 6.11 7.41 -7.06
C TYR A 71 7.19 7.53 -5.99
N GLY A 72 7.00 8.44 -5.02
CA GLY A 72 7.92 8.59 -3.89
C GLY A 72 8.05 7.31 -3.05
N ILE A 73 6.93 6.61 -2.82
CA ILE A 73 6.92 5.32 -2.13
C ILE A 73 7.75 4.27 -2.88
N MET A 74 7.52 4.11 -4.20
CA MET A 74 8.23 3.10 -4.98
C MET A 74 9.73 3.38 -5.10
N MET A 75 10.12 4.65 -5.23
CA MET A 75 11.54 5.04 -5.22
C MET A 75 12.19 4.76 -3.87
N LYS A 76 11.49 5.04 -2.76
CA LYS A 76 12.01 4.82 -1.40
C LYS A 76 12.10 3.32 -1.06
N GLY A 77 11.09 2.53 -1.42
CA GLY A 77 11.10 1.07 -1.24
C GLY A 77 12.28 0.40 -1.96
N ASN A 78 12.66 0.90 -3.13
CA ASN A 78 13.87 0.43 -3.83
C ASN A 78 15.19 0.92 -3.20
N ALA A 79 15.17 2.04 -2.49
CA ALA A 79 16.38 2.62 -1.89
C ALA A 79 16.78 1.97 -0.55
N SER A 80 15.82 1.42 0.20
CA SER A 80 16.08 0.69 1.45
C SER A 80 16.87 -0.62 1.26
N PHE A 81 17.12 -1.04 0.02
CA PHE A 81 17.91 -2.23 -0.34
C PHE A 81 19.42 -1.95 -0.51
N LYS A 82 19.90 -0.75 -0.17
CA LYS A 82 21.31 -0.36 -0.36
C LYS A 82 22.14 -0.14 0.90
N ASP A 83 21.57 -0.35 2.09
CA ASP A 83 22.31 -0.31 3.36
C ASP A 83 22.45 -1.70 3.99
#